data_AF-M4BSN9-F1
#
_entry.id   AF-M4BSN9-F1
#
_cell.length_a   1.000
_cell.length_b   1.000
_cell.length_c   1.000
_cell.angle_alpha   90.00
_cell.angle_beta   90.00
_cell.angle_gamma   90.00
#
_symmetry.space_group_name_H-M   'P 1'
#
loop_
_entity.id
_entity.type
_entity.pdbx_description
1 polymer ?
#
loop_
_entity_poly.entity_id
_entity_poly.type
_entity_poly.pdbx_seq_one_letter_code
_entity_poly.pdbx_strand_id
1 'polypeptide(L)'
;MLYAFIMSDFRRSWQVFMVCIHTRYRKMQYTHMKGGYHVMVCGHAARDVRCGCKGPELLQWLNASSSDKPLNLWISSHLGGHRFAATCIAYPTGDWFGLLNDQDKAKDMLDAINDEDPLRVYNLWRGRMGFTAQDMHRAVKERVGRVEDVASKA
;
A
#
# COMPACT_ATOMS: atom_id res chain seq x y z
N MET A 1 39.00 -38.12 -37.56
CA MET A 1 39.15 -38.91 -36.31
C MET A 1 40.22 -38.20 -35.49
N LEU A 2 40.01 -37.59 -34.32
CA LEU A 2 38.85 -37.36 -33.45
C LEU A 2 39.32 -36.28 -32.41
N TYR A 3 38.43 -35.35 -32.04
CA TYR A 3 38.34 -34.59 -30.77
C TYR A 3 39.50 -33.70 -30.24
N ALA A 4 39.21 -32.40 -30.07
CA ALA A 4 39.12 -31.76 -28.74
C ALA A 4 38.54 -30.34 -28.87
N PHE A 5 37.24 -30.22 -28.58
CA PHE A 5 36.49 -28.99 -28.41
C PHE A 5 36.60 -28.55 -26.93
N ILE A 6 36.33 -27.27 -26.66
CA ILE A 6 36.14 -26.62 -25.35
C ILE A 6 37.43 -26.12 -24.67
N MET A 7 37.61 -24.80 -24.71
CA MET A 7 37.87 -23.90 -23.55
C MET A 7 38.39 -22.56 -24.06
N SER A 8 37.57 -21.86 -24.82
CA SER A 8 37.67 -20.41 -24.97
C SER A 8 36.48 -19.79 -24.25
N ASP A 9 36.70 -18.63 -23.62
CA ASP A 9 35.68 -17.72 -23.10
C ASP A 9 35.41 -17.70 -21.58
N PHE A 10 36.45 -17.39 -20.78
CA PHE A 10 36.26 -17.06 -19.35
C PHE A 10 37.17 -15.94 -18.82
N ARG A 11 37.52 -14.94 -19.64
CA ARG A 11 38.37 -13.80 -19.19
C ARG A 11 37.96 -12.42 -19.74
N ARG A 12 36.69 -12.21 -20.11
CA ARG A 12 36.20 -10.88 -20.55
C ARG A 12 34.97 -10.32 -19.80
N SER A 13 34.44 -11.01 -18.79
CA SER A 13 33.21 -10.57 -18.08
C SER A 13 33.42 -9.89 -16.73
N TRP A 14 34.65 -9.70 -16.27
CA TRP A 14 34.92 -9.13 -14.93
C TRP A 14 35.22 -7.63 -14.90
N GLN A 15 35.21 -6.94 -16.04
CA GLN A 15 35.42 -5.48 -16.09
C GLN A 15 34.12 -4.66 -16.19
N VAL A 16 32.96 -5.31 -16.38
CA VAL A 16 31.65 -4.65 -16.39
C VAL A 16 30.92 -4.81 -15.04
N PHE A 17 31.25 -5.85 -14.27
CA PHE A 17 30.61 -6.12 -12.97
C PHE A 17 31.13 -5.25 -11.82
N MET A 18 32.28 -4.60 -11.97
CA MET A 18 32.88 -3.74 -10.95
C MET A 18 32.77 -2.24 -11.25
N VAL A 19 31.92 -1.84 -12.22
CA VAL A 19 31.64 -0.42 -12.53
C VAL A 19 30.27 0.02 -11.99
N CYS A 20 29.33 -0.91 -11.78
CA CYS A 20 27.96 -0.59 -11.36
C CYS A 20 27.78 -0.48 -9.83
N ILE A 21 28.67 -1.05 -9.01
CA ILE A 21 28.53 -1.02 -7.54
C ILE A 21 29.14 0.25 -6.91
N HIS A 22 29.86 1.06 -7.69
CA HIS A 22 30.59 2.24 -7.19
C HIS A 22 30.12 3.57 -7.80
N THR A 23 29.10 3.57 -8.66
CA THR A 23 28.55 4.81 -9.22
C THR A 23 27.25 5.20 -8.53
N ARG A 24 27.44 6.08 -7.52
CA ARG A 24 26.45 7.01 -6.95
C ARG A 24 25.47 6.41 -5.93
N TYR A 25 25.90 6.35 -4.67
CA TYR A 25 25.06 6.77 -3.54
C TYR A 25 24.67 8.24 -3.78
N ARG A 26 23.69 8.47 -4.66
CA ARG A 26 23.04 9.77 -4.79
C ARG A 26 22.35 9.97 -3.44
N LYS A 27 22.79 10.96 -2.66
CA LYS A 27 22.12 11.35 -1.40
C LYS A 27 20.62 11.32 -1.68
N MET A 28 19.89 10.47 -0.96
CA MET A 28 18.44 10.37 -1.10
C MET A 28 17.87 11.72 -0.70
N GLN A 29 17.54 12.54 -1.69
CA GLN A 29 16.88 13.81 -1.48
C GLN A 29 15.40 13.50 -1.30
N TYR A 30 14.88 13.78 -0.11
CA TYR A 30 13.46 13.70 0.16
C TYR A 30 12.95 15.12 0.41
N THR A 31 11.76 15.41 -0.11
CA THR A 31 11.03 16.62 0.24
C THR A 31 9.96 16.23 1.24
N HIS A 32 9.85 17.00 2.32
CA HIS A 32 8.76 16.80 3.27
C HIS A 32 7.43 17.04 2.54
N MET A 33 6.56 16.03 2.53
CA MET A 33 5.22 16.20 1.98
C MET A 33 4.48 17.22 2.86
N LYS A 34 3.88 18.24 2.25
CA LYS A 34 3.10 19.26 2.99
C LYS A 34 1.93 18.60 3.73
N GLY A 35 1.41 19.29 4.74
CA GLY A 35 0.28 18.81 5.55
C GLY A 35 -0.93 18.41 4.70
N GLY A 36 -1.73 17.49 5.22
CA GLY A 36 -2.83 16.86 4.49
C GLY A 36 -2.77 15.34 4.58
N TYR A 37 -3.78 14.70 4.01
CA TYR A 37 -3.79 13.26 3.81
C TYR A 37 -3.13 12.93 2.48
N HIS A 38 -2.34 11.85 2.47
CA HIS A 38 -1.73 11.32 1.26
C HIS A 38 -2.14 9.86 1.12
N VAL A 39 -2.93 9.55 0.11
CA VAL A 39 -3.45 8.20 -0.15
C VAL A 39 -2.82 7.66 -1.41
N MET A 40 -2.06 6.58 -1.26
CA MET A 40 -1.37 5.88 -2.35
C MET A 40 -2.18 4.65 -2.72
N VAL A 41 -2.75 4.62 -3.91
CA VAL A 41 -3.62 3.55 -4.41
C VAL A 41 -2.86 2.64 -5.36
N CYS A 42 -2.96 1.33 -5.17
CA CYS A 42 -2.35 0.36 -6.09
C CYS A 42 -3.08 0.35 -7.44
N GLY A 43 -2.40 0.78 -8.51
CA GLY A 43 -2.93 0.77 -9.89
C GLY A 43 -2.24 -0.23 -10.82
N HIS A 44 -1.50 -1.20 -10.28
CA HIS A 44 -0.55 -2.02 -11.06
C HIS A 44 -1.23 -3.14 -11.86
N ALA A 45 -1.83 -2.78 -13.01
CA ALA A 45 -2.55 -3.70 -13.90
C ALA A 45 -1.72 -4.91 -14.37
N ALA A 46 -0.43 -4.70 -14.68
CA ALA A 46 0.47 -5.77 -15.15
C ALA A 46 0.74 -6.84 -14.07
N ARG A 47 0.64 -6.48 -12.79
CA ARG A 47 0.81 -7.44 -11.68
C ARG A 47 -0.50 -8.16 -11.37
N ASP A 48 -1.61 -7.43 -11.36
CA ASP A 48 -2.94 -7.99 -11.19
C ASP A 48 -3.99 -7.07 -11.84
N VAL A 49 -4.82 -7.63 -12.71
CA VAL A 49 -5.86 -6.89 -13.44
C VAL A 49 -6.84 -6.21 -12.49
N ARG A 50 -7.14 -6.81 -11.32
CA ARG A 50 -8.05 -6.21 -10.33
C ARG A 50 -7.51 -4.89 -9.80
N CYS A 51 -6.21 -4.77 -9.57
CA CYS A 51 -5.58 -3.51 -9.19
C CYS A 51 -5.65 -2.47 -10.32
N GLY A 52 -5.47 -2.92 -11.56
CA GLY A 52 -5.62 -2.06 -12.75
C GLY A 52 -7.02 -1.51 -12.96
N CYS A 53 -8.06 -2.29 -12.65
CA CYS A 53 -9.45 -1.86 -12.79
C CYS A 53 -9.94 -1.07 -11.56
N LYS A 54 -9.78 -1.63 -10.36
CA LYS A 54 -10.34 -1.06 -9.13
C LYS A 54 -9.52 0.09 -8.54
N GLY A 55 -8.22 0.18 -8.84
CA GLY A 55 -7.37 1.30 -8.39
C GLY A 55 -7.84 2.66 -8.94
N PRO A 56 -8.02 2.82 -10.26
CA PRO A 56 -8.56 4.05 -10.85
C PRO A 56 -9.97 4.40 -10.37
N GLU A 57 -10.86 3.41 -10.20
CA GLU A 57 -12.20 3.63 -9.64
C GLU A 57 -12.12 4.20 -8.22
N LEU A 58 -11.26 3.64 -7.36
CA LEU A 58 -11.05 4.13 -6.00
C LEU A 58 -10.58 5.59 -5.98
N LEU A 59 -9.66 5.97 -6.89
CA LEU A 59 -9.25 7.36 -7.00
C LEU A 59 -10.40 8.30 -7.35
N GLN A 60 -11.28 7.89 -8.27
CA GLN A 60 -12.44 8.70 -8.64
C GLN A 60 -13.39 8.90 -7.45
N TRP A 61 -13.67 7.84 -6.69
CA TRP A 61 -14.53 7.92 -5.50
C TRP A 61 -13.93 8.81 -4.41
N LEU A 62 -12.62 8.67 -4.15
CA LEU A 62 -11.93 9.51 -3.17
C LEU A 62 -11.85 10.97 -3.61
N ASN A 63 -11.63 11.23 -4.90
CA ASN A 63 -11.57 12.59 -5.44
C ASN A 63 -12.94 13.30 -5.41
N ALA A 64 -14.03 12.52 -5.48
CA ALA A 64 -15.39 13.02 -5.32
C ALA A 64 -15.82 13.18 -3.84
N SER A 65 -15.01 12.72 -2.90
CA SER A 65 -15.30 12.77 -1.46
C SER A 65 -14.68 14.01 -0.81
N SER A 66 -15.33 14.51 0.24
CA SER A 66 -14.81 15.61 1.05
C SER A 66 -13.93 15.09 2.18
N SER A 67 -12.85 15.80 2.50
CA SER A 67 -11.95 15.49 3.62
C SER A 67 -11.67 16.74 4.45
N ASP A 68 -11.41 16.55 5.74
CA ASP A 68 -11.16 17.66 6.67
C ASP A 68 -9.81 18.34 6.42
N LYS A 69 -8.86 17.60 5.83
CA LYS A 69 -7.53 18.07 5.45
C LYS A 69 -7.34 17.90 3.95
N PRO A 70 -6.44 18.66 3.28
CA PRO A 70 -6.17 18.48 1.86
C PRO A 70 -5.86 17.02 1.52
N LEU A 71 -6.63 16.43 0.61
CA LEU A 71 -6.49 15.04 0.18
C LEU A 71 -5.66 14.96 -1.09
N ASN A 72 -4.46 14.40 -0.97
CA ASN A 72 -3.54 14.18 -2.08
C ASN A 72 -3.61 12.71 -2.48
N LEU A 73 -4.05 12.45 -3.71
CA LEU A 73 -4.28 11.10 -4.21
C LEU A 73 -3.21 10.72 -5.23
N TRP A 74 -2.68 9.51 -5.10
CA TRP A 74 -1.56 9.03 -5.91
C TRP A 74 -1.81 7.62 -6.42
N ILE A 75 -1.46 7.36 -7.68
CA ILE A 75 -1.27 5.99 -8.15
C ILE A 75 0.11 5.52 -7.71
N SER A 76 0.16 4.33 -7.12
CA SER A 76 1.37 3.61 -6.79
C SER A 76 1.49 2.31 -7.60
N SER A 77 2.72 1.80 -7.62
CA SER A 77 3.02 0.45 -8.09
C SER A 77 2.44 -0.60 -7.12
N HIS A 78 2.90 -1.86 -7.20
CA HIS A 78 2.25 -2.94 -6.47
C HIS A 78 2.57 -2.87 -4.98
N LEU A 79 1.56 -2.54 -4.16
CA LEU A 79 1.67 -2.47 -2.70
C LEU A 79 1.67 -3.87 -2.04
N GLY A 80 1.17 -4.90 -2.71
CA GLY A 80 0.85 -6.19 -2.10
C GLY A 80 -0.65 -6.33 -1.81
N GLY A 81 -1.07 -7.54 -1.46
CA GLY A 81 -2.47 -7.80 -1.08
C GLY A 81 -3.49 -7.65 -2.21
N HIS A 82 -3.12 -7.91 -3.48
CA HIS A 82 -4.04 -7.79 -4.63
C HIS A 82 -5.33 -8.62 -4.51
N ARG A 83 -5.35 -9.67 -3.66
CA ARG A 83 -6.58 -10.39 -3.28
C ARG A 83 -7.63 -9.50 -2.60
N PHE A 84 -7.21 -8.34 -2.10
CA PHE A 84 -8.03 -7.32 -1.46
C PHE A 84 -8.14 -6.04 -2.31
N ALA A 85 -7.83 -6.09 -3.62
CA ALA A 85 -8.03 -4.93 -4.48
C ALA A 85 -9.51 -4.44 -4.37
N ALA A 86 -9.77 -3.13 -4.40
CA ALA A 86 -8.80 -2.02 -4.40
C ALA A 86 -8.06 -1.87 -3.06
N THR A 87 -6.74 -1.67 -3.11
CA THR A 87 -5.87 -1.46 -1.94
C THR A 87 -5.20 -0.10 -1.96
N CYS A 88 -5.03 0.50 -0.78
CA CYS A 88 -4.29 1.73 -0.62
C CYS A 88 -3.59 1.80 0.75
N ILE A 89 -2.65 2.74 0.86
CA ILE A 89 -2.06 3.16 2.14
C ILE A 89 -2.33 4.66 2.34
N ALA A 90 -2.77 5.03 3.54
CA ALA A 90 -3.05 6.41 3.94
C ALA A 90 -2.02 6.92 4.93
N TYR A 91 -1.46 8.10 4.65
CA TYR A 91 -0.56 8.84 5.53
C TYR A 91 -1.29 10.03 6.18
N PRO A 92 -0.89 10.47 7.39
CA PRO A 92 0.39 10.20 8.06
C PRO A 92 0.47 8.90 8.88
N THR A 93 -0.67 8.29 9.23
CA THR A 93 -0.71 7.15 10.14
C THR A 93 -0.09 5.88 9.55
N GLY A 94 -0.04 5.77 8.22
CA GLY A 94 0.48 4.60 7.52
C GLY A 94 -0.47 3.41 7.59
N ASP A 95 -1.78 3.66 7.62
CA ASP A 95 -2.81 2.61 7.63
C ASP A 95 -3.07 2.05 6.24
N TRP A 96 -3.13 0.73 6.15
CA TRP A 96 -3.39 -0.02 4.94
C TRP A 96 -4.85 -0.41 4.89
N PHE A 97 -5.47 -0.23 3.74
CA PHE A 97 -6.87 -0.58 3.51
C PHE A 97 -7.00 -1.46 2.25
N GLY A 98 -8.05 -2.26 2.24
CA GLY A 98 -8.40 -3.13 1.12
C GLY A 98 -9.91 -3.40 1.06
N LEU A 99 -10.34 -4.01 -0.04
CA LEU A 99 -11.75 -4.25 -0.39
C LEU A 99 -12.56 -2.97 -0.57
N LEU A 100 -11.90 -1.86 -0.93
CA LEU A 100 -12.53 -0.58 -1.25
C LEU A 100 -13.13 -0.63 -2.66
N ASN A 101 -14.17 -1.44 -2.83
CA ASN A 101 -14.72 -1.83 -4.14
C ASN A 101 -15.96 -1.06 -4.57
N ASP A 102 -16.40 -0.11 -3.75
CA ASP A 102 -17.53 0.77 -3.98
C ASP A 102 -17.26 2.14 -3.33
N GLN A 103 -18.07 3.13 -3.71
CA GLN A 103 -17.93 4.51 -3.26
C GLN A 103 -18.20 4.67 -1.77
N ASP A 104 -19.15 3.92 -1.22
CA ASP A 104 -19.53 4.02 0.20
C ASP A 104 -18.38 3.57 1.11
N LYS A 105 -17.71 2.46 0.78
CA LYS A 105 -16.51 2.01 1.52
C LYS A 105 -15.35 2.98 1.41
N ALA A 106 -15.17 3.61 0.25
CA ALA A 106 -14.15 4.64 0.08
C ALA A 106 -14.42 5.86 0.98
N LYS A 107 -15.69 6.26 1.06
CA LYS A 107 -16.14 7.32 1.96
C LYS A 107 -15.98 6.91 3.44
N ASP A 108 -16.44 5.73 3.83
CA ASP A 108 -16.34 5.23 5.20
C ASP A 108 -14.88 5.17 5.70
N MET A 109 -13.96 4.79 4.80
CA MET A 109 -12.53 4.79 5.04
C MET A 109 -11.97 6.21 5.24
N LEU A 110 -12.40 7.17 4.43
CA LEU A 110 -11.98 8.57 4.56
C LEU A 110 -12.53 9.20 5.86
N ASP A 111 -13.80 8.94 6.17
CA ASP A 111 -14.44 9.37 7.41
C ASP A 111 -13.72 8.78 8.64
N ALA A 112 -13.35 7.49 8.59
CA ALA A 112 -12.56 6.86 9.65
C ALA A 112 -11.17 7.50 9.83
N ILE A 113 -10.57 8.02 8.76
CA ILE A 113 -9.30 8.76 8.84
C ILE A 113 -9.52 10.17 9.41
N ASN A 114 -10.60 10.85 9.01
CA ASN A 114 -10.98 12.17 9.54
C ASN A 114 -11.22 12.11 11.05
N ASP A 115 -11.93 11.07 11.51
CA ASP A 115 -12.21 10.80 12.93
C ASP A 115 -10.96 10.37 13.73
N GLU A 116 -9.80 10.24 13.06
CA GLU A 116 -8.56 9.68 13.62
C GLU A 116 -8.75 8.26 14.20
N ASP A 117 -9.78 7.55 13.72
CA ASP A 117 -10.12 6.17 14.09
C ASP A 117 -10.19 5.20 12.88
N PRO A 118 -9.05 4.84 12.26
CA PRO A 118 -8.99 3.88 11.15
C PRO A 118 -9.58 2.50 11.44
N LEU A 119 -9.61 2.07 12.71
CA LEU A 119 -10.17 0.79 13.12
C LEU A 119 -11.70 0.80 13.18
N ARG A 120 -12.35 1.96 13.01
CA ARG A 120 -13.81 2.04 12.80
C ARG A 120 -14.24 1.14 11.64
N VAL A 121 -13.44 1.08 10.59
CA VAL A 121 -13.61 0.18 9.43
C VAL A 121 -12.67 -1.02 9.49
N TYR A 122 -12.62 -1.72 10.63
CA TYR A 122 -11.71 -2.86 10.86
C TYR A 122 -11.82 -3.98 9.79
N ASN A 123 -13.00 -4.14 9.18
CA ASN A 123 -13.24 -5.08 8.08
C ASN A 123 -12.52 -4.67 6.77
N LEU A 124 -12.23 -3.39 6.58
CA LEU A 124 -11.46 -2.84 5.44
C LEU A 124 -9.98 -2.65 5.78
N TRP A 125 -9.64 -2.50 7.06
CA TRP A 125 -8.28 -2.29 7.55
C TRP A 125 -7.40 -3.54 7.42
N ARG A 126 -6.15 -3.36 6.97
CA ARG A 126 -5.19 -4.44 6.66
C ARG A 126 -3.88 -4.34 7.42
N GLY A 127 -3.76 -3.34 8.29
CA GLY A 127 -2.58 -3.13 9.10
C GLY A 127 -2.15 -1.68 9.15
N ARG A 128 -1.19 -1.40 10.02
CA ARG A 128 -0.53 -0.10 10.12
C ARG A 128 0.97 -0.30 10.01
N MET A 129 1.64 0.58 9.29
CA MET A 129 3.09 0.56 9.24
C MET A 129 3.71 0.67 10.64
N GLY A 130 4.72 -0.14 10.89
CA GLY A 130 5.38 -0.23 12.19
C GLY A 130 4.70 -1.16 13.21
N PHE A 131 3.53 -1.72 12.90
CA PHE A 131 2.87 -2.70 13.76
C PHE A 131 3.36 -4.12 13.45
N THR A 132 3.48 -4.94 14.49
CA THR A 132 3.69 -6.39 14.31
C THR A 132 2.36 -7.09 14.01
N ALA A 133 2.43 -8.33 13.54
CA ALA A 133 1.23 -9.17 13.35
C ALA A 133 0.41 -9.34 14.64
N GLN A 134 1.08 -9.38 15.80
CA GLN A 134 0.45 -9.52 17.11
C GLN A 134 -0.26 -8.23 17.52
N ASP A 135 0.35 -7.07 17.27
CA ASP A 135 -0.27 -5.76 17.54
C ASP A 135 -1.52 -5.56 16.69
N MET A 136 -1.43 -5.89 15.39
CA MET A 136 -2.57 -5.82 14.48
C MET A 136 -3.70 -6.76 14.90
N HIS A 137 -3.38 -8.00 15.27
CA HIS A 137 -4.38 -8.95 15.74
C HIS A 137 -5.06 -8.46 17.03
N ARG A 138 -4.28 -7.97 17.99
CA ARG A 138 -4.79 -7.44 19.26
C ARG A 138 -5.72 -6.26 19.03
N ALA A 139 -5.30 -5.29 18.21
CA ALA A 139 -6.09 -4.10 17.91
C ALA A 139 -7.45 -4.43 17.29
N VAL A 140 -7.49 -5.39 16.36
CA VAL A 140 -8.75 -5.85 15.74
C VAL A 140 -9.60 -6.61 16.76
N LYS A 141 -9.00 -7.50 17.57
CA LYS A 141 -9.72 -8.27 18.59
C LYS A 141 -10.40 -7.37 19.63
N GLU A 142 -9.67 -6.36 20.12
CA GLU A 142 -10.20 -5.38 21.07
C GLU A 142 -11.35 -4.56 20.46
N ARG A 143 -11.23 -4.16 19.19
CA ARG A 143 -12.31 -3.47 18.46
C ARG A 143 -13.56 -4.33 18.34
N VAL A 144 -13.41 -5.58 17.90
CA VAL A 144 -14.55 -6.50 17.71
C VAL A 144 -15.24 -6.79 19.04
N GLY A 145 -14.47 -7.09 20.10
CA GLY A 145 -15.04 -7.32 21.43
C GLY A 145 -15.87 -6.13 21.93
N ARG A 146 -15.39 -4.90 21.72
CA ARG A 146 -16.14 -3.69 22.07
C ARG A 146 -17.48 -3.57 21.32
N VAL A 147 -17.53 -3.98 20.06
CA VAL A 147 -18.77 -3.94 19.26
C VAL A 147 -19.77 -4.98 19.77
N GLU A 148 -19.31 -6.19 20.09
CA GLU A 148 -20.15 -7.25 20.68
C GLU A 148 -20.70 -6.85 22.06
N ASP A 149 -19.88 -6.18 22.88
CA ASP A 149 -20.31 -5.65 24.18
C ASP A 149 -21.36 -4.54 24.07
N VAL A 150 -21.28 -3.71 23.03
CA VAL A 150 -22.29 -2.66 22.79
C VAL A 150 -23.57 -3.28 22.24
N ALA A 151 -23.46 -4.23 21.31
CA ALA A 151 -24.61 -4.92 20.72
C ALA A 151 -25.38 -5.77 21.74
N SER A 152 -24.70 -6.35 22.73
CA SER A 152 -25.34 -7.14 23.80
C SER A 152 -26.03 -6.28 24.88
N LYS A 153 -25.77 -4.97 24.91
CA LYS A 153 -26.35 -4.02 25.86
C LYS A 153 -27.44 -3.11 25.27
N ALA A 154 -27.66 -3.17 23.96
CA ALA A 154 -28.69 -2.43 23.23
C ALA A 154 -29.97 -3.25 23.10
#